data_AF-A0A7Z9WQQ3-F1
#
_entry.id   AF-A0A7Z9WQQ3-F1
#
_cell.length_a   1.000
_cell.length_b   1.000
_cell.length_c   1.000
_cell.angle_alpha   90.00
_cell.angle_beta   90.00
_cell.angle_gamma   90.00
#
_symmetry.space_group_name_H-M   'P 1'
#
loop_
_entity.id
_entity.type
_entity.pdbx_description
1 polymer ?
#
loop_
_entity_poly.entity_id
_entity_poly.type
_entity_poly.pdbx_seq_one_letter_code
_entity_poly.pdbx_strand_id
1 'polypeptide(L)'
;MSSIVNNFSPRLLPGSPARKTALLVNPPVYDTQYWAQWSQPYGLLRIAALLKKYGYKRIELFDFMEVEDPKKIHKHRINPNESYAEEDEPSTPIRPYLIAKDGEELKLFKYHFGKTWAEFEQWLDERFPRRGPDEIFISAIMTYWWESVRDLTLRLKRRFPKSTILLGGIYPTLVPQHAKEFTAADLIVVGEVAEANDLWTDLSLYEKPPSYAIITPSRGCPFACAYCAANVLNDGKRMVRFRPPEDVLAEMRDKYETYGIKEFAFYADFLLFRPMENFAKVLEGIIQEKLPFRLHAPEGLDVSVLSSSQRLIDLMKAAGFQKIYLPCESIDEQFLCRMNRQHVRTEHFVKAVKMCERAGFRLRNRYVHAFVLYGLPEEKIDTVVKTIIFVSEIVGSIIPMLFTPVPATQVYQRYLPYIKERGWDKDLHMLNGKLYPFLELNEGSVSDYIDLQRLMFMLNSNYRTRSFQLFGNTRVSELFRRNLNDDFGSVIKRYKQRTAN
;
A
#
# COMPACT_ATOMS: atom_id res chain seq x y z
N MET A 1 1.32 32.47 -1.39
CA MET A 1 2.16 31.56 -0.58
C MET A 1 1.30 30.40 -0.16
N SER A 2 1.81 29.17 -0.25
CA SER A 2 1.10 27.97 0.17
C SER A 2 0.78 28.00 1.67
N SER A 3 -0.40 27.52 2.06
CA SER A 3 -0.83 27.46 3.45
C SER A 3 -1.15 26.02 3.88
N ILE A 4 -0.83 25.69 5.12
CA ILE A 4 -1.18 24.39 5.72
C ILE A 4 -2.53 24.56 6.41
N VAL A 5 -3.49 23.71 6.08
CA VAL A 5 -4.87 23.78 6.54
C VAL A 5 -5.24 22.49 7.26
N ASN A 6 -5.69 22.63 8.50
CA ASN A 6 -6.31 21.57 9.28
C ASN A 6 -7.84 21.74 9.24
N ASN A 7 -8.59 20.65 9.43
CA ASN A 7 -10.07 20.67 9.44
C ASN A 7 -10.66 21.33 8.18
N PHE A 8 -10.08 21.01 7.02
CA PHE A 8 -10.49 21.60 5.75
C PHE A 8 -11.95 21.26 5.41
N SER A 9 -12.66 22.25 4.87
CA SER A 9 -13.97 22.09 4.24
C SER A 9 -13.99 22.85 2.91
N PRO A 10 -14.47 22.24 1.81
CA PRO A 10 -14.63 22.94 0.53
C PRO A 10 -15.57 24.16 0.58
N ARG A 11 -16.39 24.31 1.65
CA ARG A 11 -17.23 25.49 1.87
C ARG A 11 -16.43 26.74 2.24
N LEU A 12 -15.21 26.57 2.75
CA LEU A 12 -14.33 27.68 3.12
C LEU A 12 -13.65 28.30 1.89
N LEU A 13 -13.73 27.65 0.72
CA LEU A 13 -13.20 28.17 -0.53
C LEU A 13 -14.13 29.26 -1.09
N PRO A 14 -13.57 30.36 -1.64
CA PRO A 14 -14.35 31.51 -2.07
C PRO A 14 -15.34 31.18 -3.21
N GLY A 15 -16.40 31.97 -3.31
CA GLY A 15 -17.40 31.87 -4.38
C GLY A 15 -18.49 30.82 -4.15
N SER A 16 -19.54 30.88 -4.96
CA SER A 16 -20.70 29.98 -4.86
C SER A 16 -20.43 28.63 -5.53
N PRO A 17 -20.61 27.48 -4.86
CA PRO A 17 -20.44 26.14 -5.45
C PRO A 17 -21.15 25.96 -6.80
N ALA A 18 -22.38 26.46 -6.94
CA ALA A 18 -23.18 26.38 -8.18
C ALA A 18 -22.56 27.06 -9.40
N ARG A 19 -21.50 27.86 -9.20
CA ARG A 19 -20.74 28.51 -10.28
C ARG A 19 -19.34 27.93 -10.46
N LYS A 20 -18.89 27.03 -9.58
CA LYS A 20 -17.53 26.50 -9.54
C LYS A 20 -17.38 25.22 -10.34
N THR A 21 -16.22 25.08 -10.98
CA THR A 21 -15.76 23.83 -11.59
C THR A 21 -14.56 23.27 -10.81
N ALA A 22 -14.55 21.95 -10.62
CA ALA A 22 -13.50 21.24 -9.90
C ALA A 22 -12.84 20.19 -10.81
N LEU A 23 -11.51 20.10 -10.73
CA LEU A 23 -10.72 19.02 -11.32
C LEU A 23 -10.10 18.19 -10.19
N LEU A 24 -10.37 16.89 -10.17
CA LEU A 24 -9.74 15.95 -9.26
C LEU A 24 -8.65 15.19 -10.01
N VAL A 25 -7.45 15.08 -9.43
CA VAL A 25 -6.32 14.40 -10.07
C VAL A 25 -5.68 13.38 -9.14
N ASN A 26 -5.67 12.11 -9.55
CA ASN A 26 -4.82 11.10 -8.95
C ASN A 26 -3.47 11.10 -9.69
N PRO A 27 -2.34 11.47 -9.05
CA PRO A 27 -1.05 11.65 -9.71
C PRO A 27 -0.49 10.36 -10.33
N PRO A 28 0.45 10.48 -11.31
CA PRO A 28 1.25 9.34 -11.72
C PRO A 28 2.18 8.90 -10.59
N VAL A 29 2.76 7.70 -10.72
CA VAL A 29 3.69 7.14 -9.72
C VAL A 29 5.11 7.13 -10.25
N TYR A 30 6.04 7.74 -9.52
CA TYR A 30 7.48 7.66 -9.79
C TYR A 30 8.12 6.67 -8.82
N ASP A 31 8.46 5.47 -9.32
CA ASP A 31 8.96 4.38 -8.48
C ASP A 31 9.84 3.42 -9.30
N THR A 32 10.51 2.48 -8.64
CA THR A 32 11.23 1.38 -9.28
C THR A 32 10.29 0.24 -9.67
N GLN A 33 9.18 0.09 -8.92
CA GLN A 33 8.15 -0.93 -9.15
C GLN A 33 6.79 -0.40 -8.69
N TYR A 34 5.71 -0.80 -9.35
CA TYR A 34 4.36 -0.43 -8.94
C TYR A 34 3.36 -1.55 -9.26
N TRP A 35 2.30 -1.63 -8.46
CA TRP A 35 1.24 -2.62 -8.59
C TRP A 35 -0.12 -1.91 -8.56
N ALA A 36 -0.86 -1.91 -9.67
CA ALA A 36 -2.10 -1.11 -9.82
C ALA A 36 -3.35 -1.75 -9.22
N GLN A 37 -3.35 -3.05 -8.93
CA GLN A 37 -4.57 -3.65 -8.40
C GLN A 37 -4.87 -3.03 -7.02
N TRP A 38 -6.14 -2.74 -6.74
CA TRP A 38 -6.58 -2.06 -5.52
C TRP A 38 -6.02 -0.62 -5.31
N SER A 39 -5.77 0.13 -6.39
CA SER A 39 -5.21 1.49 -6.34
C SER A 39 -6.20 2.64 -6.64
N GLN A 40 -7.51 2.38 -6.53
CA GLN A 40 -8.54 3.40 -6.73
C GLN A 40 -8.32 4.62 -5.80
N PRO A 41 -8.43 5.87 -6.28
CA PRO A 41 -8.21 7.09 -5.48
C PRO A 41 -9.39 7.38 -4.54
N TYR A 42 -9.61 6.47 -3.57
CA TYR A 42 -10.75 6.42 -2.67
C TYR A 42 -11.09 7.79 -2.05
N GLY A 43 -10.08 8.48 -1.51
CA GLY A 43 -10.26 9.82 -0.91
C GLY A 43 -10.84 10.84 -1.89
N LEU A 44 -10.32 10.91 -3.13
CA LEU A 44 -10.82 11.82 -4.16
C LEU A 44 -12.25 11.50 -4.55
N LEU A 45 -12.61 10.23 -4.67
CA LEU A 45 -13.98 9.84 -5.06
C LEU A 45 -15.02 10.20 -3.99
N ARG A 46 -14.63 10.31 -2.71
CA ARG A 46 -15.50 10.84 -1.66
C ARG A 46 -15.56 12.35 -1.67
N ILE A 47 -14.45 13.01 -1.98
CA ILE A 47 -14.45 14.47 -2.21
C ILE A 47 -15.38 14.79 -3.39
N ALA A 48 -15.35 14.04 -4.48
CA ALA A 48 -16.30 14.17 -5.58
C ALA A 48 -17.76 14.11 -5.13
N ALA A 49 -18.12 13.10 -4.33
CA ALA A 49 -19.46 12.98 -3.74
C ALA A 49 -19.83 14.22 -2.89
N LEU A 50 -18.87 14.75 -2.11
CA LEU A 50 -19.06 15.96 -1.31
C LEU A 50 -19.29 17.20 -2.18
N LEU A 51 -18.48 17.37 -3.22
CA LEU A 51 -18.61 18.50 -4.15
C LEU A 51 -19.93 18.44 -4.91
N LYS A 52 -20.40 17.24 -5.32
CA LYS A 52 -21.75 17.05 -5.89
C LYS A 52 -22.83 17.46 -4.90
N LYS A 53 -22.72 17.03 -3.63
CA LYS A 53 -23.66 17.40 -2.55
C LYS A 53 -23.73 18.91 -2.33
N TYR A 54 -22.62 19.63 -2.54
CA TYR A 54 -22.61 21.09 -2.48
C TYR A 54 -23.10 21.79 -3.75
N GLY A 55 -23.40 21.02 -4.81
CA GLY A 55 -23.92 21.55 -6.06
C GLY A 55 -22.86 22.20 -6.94
N TYR A 56 -21.62 21.68 -6.96
CA TYR A 56 -20.61 22.14 -7.92
C TYR A 56 -21.13 21.99 -9.35
N LYS A 57 -20.89 23.02 -10.18
CA LYS A 57 -21.42 23.06 -11.55
C LYS A 57 -20.89 21.92 -12.41
N ARG A 58 -19.60 21.62 -12.27
CA ARG A 58 -18.90 20.59 -13.04
C ARG A 58 -17.77 20.02 -12.21
N ILE A 59 -17.64 18.70 -12.24
CA ILE A 59 -16.59 17.96 -11.54
C ILE A 59 -16.00 17.01 -12.57
N GLU A 60 -14.68 17.06 -12.74
CA GLU A 60 -13.93 16.19 -13.64
C GLU A 60 -12.90 15.40 -12.84
N LEU A 61 -12.60 14.18 -13.26
CA LEU A 61 -11.56 13.33 -12.69
C LEU A 61 -10.55 12.97 -13.77
N PHE A 62 -9.26 13.16 -13.47
CA PHE A 62 -8.18 12.55 -14.23
C PHE A 62 -7.39 11.61 -13.32
N ASP A 63 -7.51 10.32 -13.57
CA ASP A 63 -6.78 9.29 -12.85
C ASP A 63 -5.64 8.76 -13.73
N PHE A 64 -4.41 9.13 -13.39
CA PHE A 64 -3.21 8.65 -14.08
C PHE A 64 -3.03 7.14 -13.97
N MET A 65 -3.58 6.53 -12.92
CA MET A 65 -3.42 5.10 -12.62
C MET A 65 -4.60 4.26 -13.12
N GLU A 66 -5.60 4.89 -13.73
CA GLU A 66 -6.71 4.20 -14.38
C GLU A 66 -6.20 3.41 -15.58
N VAL A 67 -6.45 2.10 -15.55
CA VAL A 67 -6.10 1.16 -16.61
C VAL A 67 -7.20 0.12 -16.76
N GLU A 68 -7.47 -0.31 -17.99
CA GLU A 68 -8.43 -1.39 -18.25
C GLU A 68 -7.91 -2.75 -17.74
N ASP A 69 -6.61 -2.98 -17.85
CA ASP A 69 -5.92 -4.16 -17.32
C ASP A 69 -4.82 -3.72 -16.34
N PRO A 70 -4.97 -3.98 -15.02
CA PRO A 70 -3.95 -3.69 -14.01
C PRO A 70 -2.58 -4.33 -14.26
N LYS A 71 -2.49 -5.33 -15.16
CA LYS A 71 -1.21 -5.93 -15.56
C LYS A 71 -0.49 -5.16 -16.66
N LYS A 72 -1.16 -4.20 -17.31
CA LYS A 72 -0.64 -3.43 -18.46
C LYS A 72 -0.56 -1.93 -18.15
N ILE A 73 -0.01 -1.60 -16.98
CA ILE A 73 0.24 -0.21 -16.62
C ILE A 73 1.33 0.32 -17.53
N HIS A 74 1.04 1.41 -18.24
CA HIS A 74 2.03 2.10 -19.04
C HIS A 74 3.19 2.54 -18.13
N LYS A 75 4.41 2.34 -18.60
CA LYS A 75 5.60 2.83 -17.91
C LYS A 75 6.74 3.13 -18.87
N HIS A 76 7.49 4.18 -18.56
CA HIS A 76 8.75 4.50 -19.22
C HIS A 76 9.80 4.87 -18.17
N ARG A 77 11.07 4.74 -18.54
CA ARG A 77 12.18 5.01 -17.62
C ARG A 77 12.41 6.51 -17.52
N ILE A 78 12.72 6.97 -16.31
CA ILE A 78 13.05 8.36 -16.02
C ILE A 78 14.36 8.42 -15.21
N ASN A 79 15.06 9.54 -15.25
CA ASN A 79 16.21 9.76 -14.38
C ASN A 79 15.76 9.98 -12.92
N PRO A 80 16.51 9.41 -11.96
CA PRO A 80 16.51 9.89 -10.59
C PRO A 80 16.77 11.39 -10.52
N ASN A 81 16.09 12.08 -9.59
CA ASN A 81 16.35 13.48 -9.22
C ASN A 81 16.13 14.52 -10.33
N GLU A 82 15.56 14.12 -11.47
CA GLU A 82 15.14 15.02 -12.53
C GLU A 82 13.69 15.47 -12.31
N SER A 83 13.35 16.69 -12.71
CA SER A 83 11.97 17.18 -12.73
C SER A 83 11.42 17.11 -14.14
N TYR A 84 10.27 16.46 -14.26
CA TYR A 84 9.48 16.40 -15.47
C TYR A 84 8.29 17.35 -15.37
N ALA A 85 8.47 18.49 -14.70
CA ALA A 85 7.45 19.52 -14.66
C ALA A 85 7.38 20.27 -15.99
N GLU A 86 8.51 20.52 -16.66
CA GLU A 86 8.58 21.36 -17.86
C GLU A 86 8.69 20.54 -19.15
N GLU A 87 9.50 19.49 -19.11
CA GLU A 87 9.78 18.61 -20.23
C GLU A 87 9.35 17.18 -19.90
N ASP A 88 8.94 16.42 -20.91
CA ASP A 88 8.56 15.01 -20.77
C ASP A 88 9.77 14.08 -20.93
N GLU A 89 10.78 14.52 -21.69
CA GLU A 89 11.95 13.72 -22.05
C GLU A 89 13.12 13.95 -21.08
N PRO A 90 13.92 12.92 -20.77
CA PRO A 90 15.12 13.08 -19.95
C PRO A 90 16.15 13.99 -20.62
N SER A 91 16.67 14.98 -19.88
CA SER A 91 17.73 15.89 -20.35
C SER A 91 19.09 15.21 -20.53
N THR A 92 19.28 14.03 -19.92
CA THR A 92 20.51 13.23 -19.99
C THR A 92 20.21 11.74 -20.13
N PRO A 93 21.16 10.93 -20.64
CA PRO A 93 20.96 9.48 -20.75
C PRO A 93 20.60 8.84 -19.41
N ILE A 94 19.53 8.03 -19.42
CA ILE A 94 18.92 7.50 -18.20
C ILE A 94 19.90 6.66 -17.38
N ARG A 95 20.04 7.02 -16.09
CA ARG A 95 20.87 6.28 -15.12
C ARG A 95 20.03 5.62 -14.03
N PRO A 96 20.41 4.41 -13.56
CA PRO A 96 19.75 3.79 -12.41
C PRO A 96 20.24 4.41 -11.10
N TYR A 97 19.46 4.24 -10.02
CA TYR A 97 20.00 4.31 -8.67
C TYR A 97 21.06 3.22 -8.49
N LEU A 98 22.16 3.57 -7.83
CA LEU A 98 23.19 2.64 -7.43
C LEU A 98 23.15 2.46 -5.92
N ILE A 99 22.81 1.26 -5.47
CA ILE A 99 22.84 0.88 -4.06
C ILE A 99 24.05 -0.03 -3.89
N ALA A 100 25.00 0.39 -3.06
CA ALA A 100 26.26 -0.32 -2.89
C ALA A 100 26.61 -0.53 -1.42
N LYS A 101 27.18 -1.71 -1.11
CA LYS A 101 27.73 -2.02 0.20
C LYS A 101 28.77 -3.13 0.06
N ASP A 102 29.91 -2.98 0.73
CA ASP A 102 30.99 -3.98 0.80
C ASP A 102 31.46 -4.54 -0.58
N GLY A 103 31.48 -3.68 -1.60
CA GLY A 103 31.92 -4.03 -2.95
C GLY A 103 30.86 -4.68 -3.84
N GLU A 104 29.63 -4.86 -3.34
CA GLU A 104 28.47 -5.28 -4.12
C GLU A 104 27.62 -4.09 -4.56
N GLU A 105 26.97 -4.22 -5.72
CA GLU A 105 26.13 -3.16 -6.31
C GLU A 105 24.80 -3.71 -6.82
N LEU A 106 23.73 -2.95 -6.58
CA LEU A 106 22.42 -3.12 -7.21
C LEU A 106 22.05 -1.88 -8.00
N LYS A 107 21.65 -2.08 -9.26
CA LYS A 107 21.17 -1.04 -10.16
C LYS A 107 19.65 -1.10 -10.27
N LEU A 108 18.96 -0.03 -9.88
CA LEU A 108 17.50 0.09 -9.98
C LEU A 108 17.10 1.29 -10.84
N PHE A 109 16.36 1.02 -11.91
CA PHE A 109 15.79 2.08 -12.73
C PHE A 109 14.51 2.63 -12.09
N LYS A 110 14.33 3.94 -12.19
CA LYS A 110 13.10 4.65 -11.86
C LYS A 110 12.21 4.72 -13.09
N TYR A 111 10.91 4.66 -12.88
CA TYR A 111 9.90 4.67 -13.92
C TYR A 111 8.79 5.66 -13.57
N HIS A 112 8.27 6.32 -14.59
CA HIS A 112 6.94 6.92 -14.57
C HIS A 112 5.93 5.80 -14.83
N PHE A 113 4.99 5.58 -13.91
CA PHE A 113 3.87 4.65 -14.09
C PHE A 113 2.56 5.41 -14.25
N GLY A 114 1.70 4.88 -15.13
CA GLY A 114 0.40 5.46 -15.46
C GLY A 114 0.40 6.15 -16.82
N LYS A 115 -0.69 6.85 -17.12
CA LYS A 115 -0.83 7.69 -18.33
C LYS A 115 0.32 8.70 -18.44
N THR A 116 0.69 9.06 -19.66
CA THR A 116 1.76 10.00 -19.96
C THR A 116 1.34 11.45 -19.68
N TRP A 117 2.31 12.35 -19.59
CA TRP A 117 2.04 13.79 -19.50
C TRP A 117 1.35 14.31 -20.77
N ALA A 118 1.77 13.87 -21.96
CA ALA A 118 1.10 14.18 -23.22
C ALA A 118 -0.40 13.81 -23.22
N GLU A 119 -0.77 12.61 -22.74
CA GLU A 119 -2.18 12.21 -22.60
C GLU A 119 -2.95 13.14 -21.64
N PHE A 120 -2.31 13.58 -20.56
CA PHE A 120 -2.92 14.49 -19.60
C PHE A 120 -3.13 15.90 -20.19
N GLU A 121 -2.13 16.46 -20.87
CA GLU A 121 -2.24 17.78 -21.51
C GLU A 121 -3.29 17.77 -22.61
N GLN A 122 -3.33 16.71 -23.45
CA GLN A 122 -4.39 16.57 -24.45
C GLN A 122 -5.78 16.53 -23.80
N TRP A 123 -5.95 15.75 -22.73
CA TRP A 123 -7.21 15.70 -22.00
C TRP A 123 -7.60 17.05 -21.39
N LEU A 124 -6.62 17.80 -20.87
CA LEU A 124 -6.85 19.15 -20.35
C LEU A 124 -7.31 20.12 -21.44
N ASP A 125 -6.74 20.05 -22.64
CA ASP A 125 -7.14 20.89 -23.76
C ASP A 125 -8.57 20.58 -24.23
N GLU A 126 -8.97 19.31 -24.22
CA GLU A 126 -10.34 18.89 -24.55
C GLU A 126 -11.35 19.34 -23.49
N ARG A 127 -11.02 19.21 -22.20
CA ARG A 127 -11.95 19.47 -21.09
C ARG A 127 -11.94 20.93 -20.62
N PHE A 128 -10.83 21.65 -20.76
CA PHE A 128 -10.64 23.02 -20.29
C PHE A 128 -10.01 23.95 -21.36
N PRO A 129 -10.59 24.05 -22.58
CA PRO A 129 -9.96 24.73 -23.71
C PRO A 129 -9.81 26.25 -23.55
N ARG A 130 -10.68 26.89 -22.76
CA ARG A 130 -10.73 28.37 -22.63
C ARG A 130 -10.47 28.88 -21.23
N ARG A 131 -11.00 28.18 -20.22
CA ARG A 131 -10.91 28.55 -18.81
C ARG A 131 -10.59 27.29 -18.02
N GLY A 132 -9.56 27.39 -17.17
CA GLY A 132 -9.21 26.33 -16.23
C GLY A 132 -10.30 26.08 -15.18
N PRO A 133 -10.18 24.99 -14.42
CA PRO A 133 -11.05 24.75 -13.27
C PRO A 133 -10.90 25.87 -12.22
N ASP A 134 -11.93 26.14 -11.41
CA ASP A 134 -11.77 27.08 -10.30
C ASP A 134 -10.89 26.46 -9.19
N GLU A 135 -11.04 25.14 -8.98
CA GLU A 135 -10.35 24.39 -7.92
C GLU A 135 -9.79 23.07 -8.46
N ILE A 136 -8.60 22.70 -8.02
CA ILE A 136 -7.92 21.44 -8.39
C ILE A 136 -7.61 20.66 -7.11
N PHE A 137 -8.18 19.48 -6.96
CA PHE A 137 -7.97 18.59 -5.81
C PHE A 137 -7.05 17.45 -6.19
N ILE A 138 -5.91 17.35 -5.51
CA ILE A 138 -4.90 16.32 -5.73
C ILE A 138 -4.81 15.47 -4.46
N SER A 139 -4.78 14.14 -4.62
CA SER A 139 -4.57 13.21 -3.51
C SER A 139 -3.26 12.45 -3.68
N ALA A 140 -2.39 12.49 -2.67
CA ALA A 140 -1.13 11.76 -2.65
C ALA A 140 -1.08 10.76 -1.50
N ILE A 141 -0.87 9.48 -1.83
CA ILE A 141 -0.96 8.35 -0.90
C ILE A 141 0.37 7.94 -0.28
N MET A 142 1.51 8.15 -0.95
CA MET A 142 2.84 7.77 -0.43
C MET A 142 3.77 8.97 -0.38
N THR A 143 4.56 9.07 0.70
CA THR A 143 5.53 10.16 0.88
C THR A 143 6.68 10.09 -0.11
N TYR A 144 7.12 8.89 -0.50
CA TYR A 144 8.23 8.68 -1.45
C TYR A 144 7.82 8.81 -2.93
N TRP A 145 6.55 9.15 -3.22
CA TRP A 145 6.07 9.54 -4.57
C TRP A 145 5.95 11.06 -4.72
N TRP A 146 6.54 11.84 -3.81
CA TRP A 146 6.39 13.30 -3.78
C TRP A 146 6.84 14.02 -5.07
N GLU A 147 7.80 13.47 -5.82
CA GLU A 147 8.32 14.10 -7.05
C GLU A 147 7.27 14.16 -8.16
N SER A 148 6.46 13.10 -8.35
CA SER A 148 5.39 13.15 -9.35
C SER A 148 4.29 14.13 -8.96
N VAL A 149 4.05 14.29 -7.65
CA VAL A 149 3.12 15.29 -7.11
C VAL A 149 3.67 16.71 -7.32
N ARG A 150 4.96 16.94 -7.07
CA ARG A 150 5.65 18.20 -7.39
C ARG A 150 5.44 18.53 -8.87
N ASP A 151 5.81 17.63 -9.76
CA ASP A 151 5.79 17.87 -11.20
C ASP A 151 4.35 18.13 -11.69
N LEU A 152 3.36 17.37 -11.20
CA LEU A 152 1.94 17.61 -11.45
C LEU A 152 1.51 19.03 -11.00
N THR A 153 1.82 19.42 -9.77
CA THR A 153 1.40 20.73 -9.23
C THR A 153 2.04 21.89 -9.99
N LEU A 154 3.32 21.76 -10.39
CA LEU A 154 4.03 22.78 -11.17
C LEU A 154 3.43 22.93 -12.57
N ARG A 155 3.12 21.83 -13.26
CA ARG A 155 2.42 21.83 -14.55
C ARG A 155 1.07 22.54 -14.45
N LEU A 156 0.24 22.13 -13.47
CA LEU A 156 -1.08 22.72 -13.26
C LEU A 156 -1.01 24.19 -12.88
N LYS A 157 -0.05 24.61 -12.05
CA LYS A 157 0.10 26.01 -11.65
C LYS A 157 0.51 26.90 -12.83
N ARG A 158 1.35 26.40 -13.73
CA ARG A 158 1.74 27.10 -14.96
C ARG A 158 0.56 27.20 -15.94
N ARG A 159 -0.15 26.10 -16.14
CA ARG A 159 -1.28 26.01 -17.08
C ARG A 159 -2.49 26.82 -16.60
N PHE A 160 -2.76 26.80 -15.29
CA PHE A 160 -3.93 27.43 -14.68
C PHE A 160 -3.53 28.29 -13.45
N PRO A 161 -2.85 29.43 -13.65
CA PRO A 161 -2.32 30.25 -12.55
C PRO A 161 -3.40 30.84 -11.62
N LYS A 162 -4.66 30.88 -12.08
CA LYS A 162 -5.82 31.39 -11.32
C LYS A 162 -6.57 30.30 -10.53
N SER A 163 -6.31 29.02 -10.81
CA SER A 163 -6.94 27.93 -10.08
C SER A 163 -6.36 27.82 -8.68
N THR A 164 -7.20 27.44 -7.71
CA THR A 164 -6.73 27.07 -6.37
C THR A 164 -6.35 25.60 -6.39
N ILE A 165 -5.08 25.28 -6.13
CA ILE A 165 -4.59 23.90 -6.07
C ILE A 165 -4.56 23.42 -4.62
N LEU A 166 -5.25 22.32 -4.34
CA LEU A 166 -5.32 21.66 -3.04
C LEU A 166 -4.61 20.32 -3.12
N LEU A 167 -3.71 20.07 -2.17
CA LEU A 167 -3.02 18.80 -2.01
C LEU A 167 -3.41 18.15 -0.68
N GLY A 168 -4.11 17.01 -0.75
CA GLY A 168 -4.52 16.20 0.40
C GLY A 168 -4.02 14.76 0.30
N GLY A 169 -4.39 13.95 1.30
CA GLY A 169 -3.99 12.53 1.39
C GLY A 169 -2.92 12.26 2.43
N ILE A 170 -2.37 11.04 2.42
CA ILE A 170 -1.40 10.55 3.41
C ILE A 170 -0.11 11.37 3.39
N TYR A 171 0.44 11.66 2.21
CA TYR A 171 1.70 12.41 2.07
C TYR A 171 1.65 13.80 2.74
N PRO A 172 0.74 14.72 2.36
CA PRO A 172 0.67 16.04 2.99
C PRO A 172 0.21 15.97 4.45
N THR A 173 -0.45 14.89 4.89
CA THR A 173 -0.80 14.70 6.30
C THR A 173 0.43 14.36 7.15
N LEU A 174 1.32 13.49 6.67
CA LEU A 174 2.49 13.06 7.42
C LEU A 174 3.62 14.09 7.44
N VAL A 175 3.81 14.81 6.34
CA VAL A 175 4.91 15.78 6.18
C VAL A 175 4.43 17.07 5.51
N PRO A 176 3.52 17.82 6.14
CA PRO A 176 2.90 19.00 5.53
C PRO A 176 3.91 20.10 5.16
N GLN A 177 4.96 20.27 5.96
CA GLN A 177 5.99 21.27 5.69
C GLN A 177 6.79 20.91 4.43
N HIS A 178 7.11 19.63 4.23
CA HIS A 178 7.75 19.16 3.02
C HIS A 178 6.84 19.37 1.80
N ALA A 179 5.56 18.99 1.89
CA ALA A 179 4.61 19.23 0.81
C ALA A 179 4.48 20.73 0.46
N LYS A 180 4.48 21.61 1.46
CA LYS A 180 4.44 23.07 1.29
C LYS A 180 5.69 23.61 0.59
N GLU A 181 6.87 23.07 0.88
CA GLU A 181 8.15 23.53 0.35
C GLU A 181 8.39 23.02 -1.07
N PHE A 182 8.07 21.76 -1.34
CA PHE A 182 8.46 21.05 -2.56
C PHE A 182 7.35 20.94 -3.62
N THR A 183 6.16 21.48 -3.38
CA THR A 183 5.06 21.47 -4.37
C THR A 183 4.53 22.88 -4.62
N ALA A 184 3.77 23.05 -5.71
CA ALA A 184 3.14 24.31 -6.06
C ALA A 184 1.66 24.40 -5.62
N ALA A 185 1.24 23.55 -4.68
CA ALA A 185 -0.14 23.60 -4.16
C ALA A 185 -0.37 24.86 -3.32
N ASP A 186 -1.54 25.49 -3.47
CA ASP A 186 -1.93 26.67 -2.69
C ASP A 186 -2.35 26.29 -1.26
N LEU A 187 -3.04 25.15 -1.11
CA LEU A 187 -3.49 24.62 0.18
C LEU A 187 -2.96 23.20 0.39
N ILE A 188 -2.24 23.00 1.49
CA ILE A 188 -1.80 21.68 1.98
C ILE A 188 -2.82 21.24 3.02
N VAL A 189 -3.67 20.28 2.66
CA VAL A 189 -4.74 19.78 3.51
C VAL A 189 -4.21 18.63 4.37
N VAL A 190 -4.21 18.83 5.68
CA VAL A 190 -3.75 17.86 6.68
C VAL A 190 -4.94 17.12 7.26
N GLY A 191 -4.84 15.79 7.27
CA GLY A 191 -5.84 14.92 7.85
C GLY A 191 -7.05 14.73 6.96
N GLU A 192 -8.18 14.46 7.59
CA GLU A 192 -9.41 14.08 6.92
C GLU A 192 -10.26 15.29 6.56
N VAL A 193 -11.00 15.17 5.45
CA VAL A 193 -12.14 16.05 5.18
C VAL A 193 -13.37 15.41 5.83
N ALA A 194 -13.66 15.83 7.06
CA ALA A 194 -14.65 15.18 7.93
C ALA A 194 -16.02 14.99 7.25
N GLU A 195 -16.47 16.00 6.49
CA GLU A 195 -17.77 15.96 5.80
C GLU A 195 -17.86 14.93 4.66
N ALA A 196 -16.71 14.46 4.16
CA ALA A 196 -16.65 13.40 3.16
C ALA A 196 -16.57 11.99 3.78
N ASN A 197 -16.25 11.87 5.08
CA ASN A 197 -15.95 10.60 5.75
C ASN A 197 -17.13 9.63 5.88
N ASP A 198 -18.36 10.09 5.61
CA ASP A 198 -19.57 9.25 5.62
C ASP A 198 -20.23 9.15 4.24
N LEU A 199 -19.63 9.74 3.19
CA LEU A 199 -20.15 9.67 1.83
C LEU A 199 -19.64 8.44 1.10
N TRP A 200 -20.49 7.81 0.29
CA TRP A 200 -20.06 6.74 -0.60
C TRP A 200 -19.21 7.29 -1.74
N THR A 201 -18.33 6.46 -2.28
CA THR A 201 -17.48 6.85 -3.42
C THR A 201 -18.31 7.15 -4.67
N ASP A 202 -17.97 8.22 -5.38
CA ASP A 202 -18.63 8.62 -6.61
C ASP A 202 -17.93 8.02 -7.85
N LEU A 203 -18.36 6.81 -8.23
CA LEU A 203 -17.78 6.10 -9.38
C LEU A 203 -18.32 6.60 -10.73
N SER A 204 -19.30 7.51 -10.73
CA SER A 204 -19.87 8.05 -11.98
C SER A 204 -18.90 8.96 -12.74
N LEU A 205 -17.75 9.29 -12.14
CA LEU A 205 -16.71 10.10 -12.76
C LEU A 205 -15.82 9.30 -13.71
N TYR A 206 -15.85 7.97 -13.62
CA TYR A 206 -15.16 7.12 -14.58
C TYR A 206 -16.02 6.95 -15.84
N GLU A 207 -15.40 7.08 -17.03
CA GLU A 207 -16.09 6.87 -18.31
C GLU A 207 -16.57 5.42 -18.45
N LYS A 208 -15.77 4.47 -17.93
CA LYS A 208 -16.13 3.07 -17.80
C LYS A 208 -16.14 2.68 -16.33
N PRO A 209 -17.17 1.99 -15.83
CA PRO A 209 -17.19 1.55 -14.45
C PRO A 209 -15.95 0.70 -14.11
N PRO A 210 -15.30 0.94 -12.97
CA PRO A 210 -14.13 0.16 -12.57
C PRO A 210 -14.53 -1.29 -12.29
N SER A 211 -13.59 -2.22 -12.48
CA SER A 211 -13.83 -3.66 -12.25
C SER A 211 -13.96 -4.05 -10.77
N TYR A 212 -13.60 -3.14 -9.87
CA TYR A 212 -13.67 -3.31 -8.42
C TYR A 212 -14.00 -1.98 -7.72
N ALA A 213 -14.40 -2.07 -6.46
CA ALA A 213 -14.55 -0.91 -5.57
C ALA A 213 -13.77 -1.11 -4.26
N ILE A 214 -13.17 -0.03 -3.76
CA ILE A 214 -12.59 0.01 -2.42
C ILE A 214 -13.68 0.41 -1.41
N ILE A 215 -13.77 -0.33 -0.31
CA ILE A 215 -14.69 -0.09 0.80
C ILE A 215 -13.89 0.15 2.08
N THR A 216 -14.20 1.22 2.79
CA THR A 216 -13.60 1.53 4.09
C THR A 216 -14.69 1.49 5.16
N PRO A 217 -14.85 0.35 5.86
CA PRO A 217 -15.86 0.18 6.90
C PRO A 217 -15.43 0.81 8.23
N SER A 218 -14.12 0.99 8.44
CA SER A 218 -13.56 1.55 9.67
C SER A 218 -12.30 2.35 9.41
N ARG A 219 -11.92 3.17 10.39
CA ARG A 219 -10.73 4.02 10.37
C ARG A 219 -10.13 4.16 11.75
N GLY A 220 -8.80 4.23 11.81
CA GLY A 220 -8.05 4.18 13.04
C GLY A 220 -7.73 2.77 13.51
N CYS A 221 -6.76 2.69 14.40
CA CYS A 221 -6.22 1.45 14.94
C CYS A 221 -6.05 1.61 16.47
N PRO A 222 -6.38 0.59 17.28
CA PRO A 222 -6.18 0.65 18.73
C PRO A 222 -4.70 0.50 19.14
N PHE A 223 -3.83 0.15 18.19
CA PHE A 223 -2.41 -0.10 18.41
C PHE A 223 -1.53 1.05 17.88
N ALA A 224 -0.26 1.04 18.28
CA ALA A 224 0.72 2.06 17.90
C ALA A 224 2.09 1.42 17.60
N CYS A 225 2.08 0.43 16.71
CA CYS A 225 3.31 -0.22 16.20
C CYS A 225 4.29 0.86 15.73
N ALA A 226 5.55 0.76 16.17
CA ALA A 226 6.54 1.82 16.05
C ALA A 226 6.85 2.21 14.59
N TYR A 227 6.67 1.27 13.66
CA TYR A 227 6.92 1.42 12.23
C TYR A 227 5.70 1.87 11.41
N CYS A 228 4.50 1.93 12.02
CA CYS A 228 3.25 2.19 11.31
C CYS A 228 2.79 3.65 11.49
N ALA A 229 2.35 4.28 10.40
CA ALA A 229 1.89 5.66 10.41
C ALA A 229 0.42 5.83 10.84
N ALA A 230 -0.33 4.74 11.04
CA ALA A 230 -1.76 4.78 11.35
C ALA A 230 -2.08 5.65 12.58
N ASN A 231 -1.24 5.62 13.62
CA ASN A 231 -1.48 6.47 14.80
C ASN A 231 -1.36 7.96 14.47
N VAL A 232 -0.38 8.39 13.67
CA VAL A 232 -0.21 9.79 13.27
C VAL A 232 -1.32 10.24 12.32
N LEU A 233 -1.68 9.39 11.35
CA LEU A 233 -2.77 9.66 10.39
C LEU A 233 -4.13 9.83 11.07
N ASN A 234 -4.29 9.31 12.28
CA ASN A 234 -5.52 9.39 13.08
C ASN A 234 -5.38 10.35 14.27
N ASP A 235 -4.66 11.46 14.11
CA ASP A 235 -4.45 12.51 15.13
C ASP A 235 -3.82 12.01 16.44
N GLY A 236 -2.99 10.96 16.38
CA GLY A 236 -2.42 10.31 17.57
C GLY A 236 -3.42 9.47 18.36
N LYS A 237 -4.68 9.35 17.92
CA LYS A 237 -5.74 8.62 18.64
C LYS A 237 -5.60 7.12 18.41
N ARG A 238 -5.67 6.35 19.50
CA ARG A 238 -5.71 4.88 19.49
C ARG A 238 -7.15 4.39 19.56
N MET A 239 -7.95 4.82 18.59
CA MET A 239 -9.38 4.57 18.54
C MET A 239 -9.76 4.11 17.14
N VAL A 240 -10.82 3.32 17.06
CA VAL A 240 -11.41 2.92 15.79
C VAL A 240 -12.79 3.55 15.68
N ARG A 241 -13.00 4.32 14.61
CA ARG A 241 -14.32 4.75 14.16
C ARG A 241 -14.80 3.77 13.09
N PHE A 242 -16.07 3.44 13.09
CA PHE A 242 -16.64 2.51 12.12
C PHE A 242 -17.97 3.04 11.62
N ARG A 243 -18.27 2.70 10.38
CA ARG A 243 -19.57 2.95 9.76
C ARG A 243 -20.57 1.87 10.21
N PRO A 244 -21.86 2.18 10.28
CA PRO A 244 -22.88 1.17 10.51
C PRO A 244 -22.78 0.05 9.46
N PRO A 245 -22.81 -1.24 9.84
CA PRO A 245 -22.71 -2.35 8.90
C PRO A 245 -23.73 -2.31 7.76
N GLU A 246 -24.94 -1.83 8.05
CA GLU A 246 -26.01 -1.62 7.07
C GLU A 246 -25.66 -0.57 6.02
N ASP A 247 -24.95 0.50 6.38
CA ASP A 247 -24.49 1.54 5.45
C ASP A 247 -23.36 1.01 4.55
N VAL A 248 -22.45 0.21 5.11
CA VAL A 248 -21.39 -0.46 4.33
C VAL A 248 -21.99 -1.44 3.31
N LEU A 249 -22.95 -2.27 3.73
CA LEU A 249 -23.62 -3.22 2.85
C LEU A 249 -24.44 -2.50 1.77
N ALA A 250 -25.12 -1.40 2.13
CA ALA A 250 -25.87 -0.59 1.18
C ALA A 250 -24.97 0.03 0.11
N GLU A 251 -23.78 0.55 0.47
CA GLU A 251 -22.80 1.04 -0.50
C GLU A 251 -22.37 -0.09 -1.46
N MET A 252 -22.04 -1.27 -0.92
CA MET A 252 -21.63 -2.41 -1.76
C MET A 252 -22.75 -2.84 -2.72
N ARG A 253 -24.01 -2.84 -2.24
CA ARG A 253 -25.18 -3.14 -3.05
C ARG A 253 -25.39 -2.10 -4.16
N ASP A 254 -25.32 -0.81 -3.84
CA ASP A 254 -25.37 0.27 -4.83
C ASP A 254 -24.30 0.08 -5.92
N LYS A 255 -23.06 -0.24 -5.53
CA LYS A 255 -21.99 -0.45 -6.50
C LYS A 255 -22.25 -1.66 -7.40
N TYR A 256 -22.85 -2.71 -6.85
CA TYR A 256 -23.24 -3.87 -7.63
C TYR A 256 -24.39 -3.58 -8.59
N GLU A 257 -25.46 -2.94 -8.12
CA GLU A 257 -26.67 -2.70 -8.90
C GLU A 257 -26.47 -1.63 -9.98
N THR A 258 -25.74 -0.56 -9.65
CA THR A 258 -25.52 0.59 -10.55
C THR A 258 -24.39 0.32 -11.55
N TYR A 259 -23.34 -0.39 -11.15
CA TYR A 259 -22.11 -0.54 -11.95
C TYR A 259 -21.75 -2.00 -12.27
N GLY A 260 -22.48 -2.99 -11.75
CA GLY A 260 -22.18 -4.41 -11.95
C GLY A 260 -20.96 -4.92 -11.17
N ILE A 261 -20.43 -4.13 -10.22
CA ILE A 261 -19.20 -4.45 -9.49
C ILE A 261 -19.42 -5.63 -8.55
N LYS A 262 -18.56 -6.64 -8.66
CA LYS A 262 -18.57 -7.84 -7.79
C LYS A 262 -17.30 -8.01 -6.96
N GLU A 263 -16.25 -7.25 -7.27
CA GLU A 263 -14.96 -7.30 -6.58
C GLU A 263 -14.88 -6.15 -5.57
N PHE A 264 -14.74 -6.48 -4.29
CA PHE A 264 -14.64 -5.48 -3.22
C PHE A 264 -13.37 -5.70 -2.41
N ALA A 265 -12.56 -4.65 -2.28
CA ALA A 265 -11.40 -4.64 -1.40
C ALA A 265 -11.65 -3.74 -0.18
N PHE A 266 -11.49 -4.32 1.00
CA PHE A 266 -11.57 -3.59 2.26
C PHE A 266 -10.23 -2.92 2.56
N TYR A 267 -10.26 -1.59 2.72
CA TYR A 267 -9.13 -0.78 3.16
C TYR A 267 -9.50 -0.13 4.49
N ALA A 268 -8.78 -0.48 5.55
CA ALA A 268 -9.02 0.00 6.89
C ALA A 268 -7.76 -0.20 7.75
N ASP A 269 -7.36 0.83 8.49
CA ASP A 269 -6.22 0.76 9.42
C ASP A 269 -6.33 -0.44 10.39
N PHE A 270 -7.56 -0.80 10.77
CA PHE A 270 -7.86 -2.01 11.54
C PHE A 270 -9.29 -2.51 11.26
N LEU A 271 -9.42 -3.46 10.32
CA LEU A 271 -10.73 -3.98 9.88
C LEU A 271 -11.49 -4.76 10.97
N LEU A 272 -10.77 -5.51 11.80
CA LEU A 272 -11.36 -6.47 12.74
C LEU A 272 -11.65 -5.88 14.13
N PHE A 273 -11.97 -4.59 14.22
CA PHE A 273 -12.36 -3.99 15.49
C PHE A 273 -13.76 -4.43 15.90
N ARG A 274 -13.88 -5.09 17.07
CA ARG A 274 -15.12 -5.70 17.57
C ARG A 274 -15.86 -6.44 16.44
N PRO A 275 -15.23 -7.46 15.85
CA PRO A 275 -15.60 -7.94 14.53
C PRO A 275 -17.03 -8.50 14.50
N MET A 276 -17.50 -9.11 15.59
CA MET A 276 -18.87 -9.64 15.68
C MET A 276 -19.96 -8.57 15.72
N GLU A 277 -19.64 -7.37 16.21
CA GLU A 277 -20.57 -6.23 16.26
C GLU A 277 -20.61 -5.46 14.92
N ASN A 278 -19.51 -5.54 14.16
CA ASN A 278 -19.25 -4.74 12.97
C ASN A 278 -19.10 -5.62 11.72
N PHE A 279 -17.87 -5.98 11.36
CA PHE A 279 -17.54 -6.63 10.08
C PHE A 279 -18.33 -7.92 9.84
N ALA A 280 -18.56 -8.74 10.87
CA ALA A 280 -19.35 -9.97 10.76
C ALA A 280 -20.79 -9.71 10.29
N LYS A 281 -21.41 -8.60 10.69
CA LYS A 281 -22.77 -8.24 10.24
C LYS A 281 -22.81 -7.92 8.74
N VAL A 282 -21.75 -7.31 8.21
CA VAL A 282 -21.61 -7.09 6.76
C VAL A 282 -21.53 -8.44 6.04
N LEU A 283 -20.71 -9.37 6.55
CA LEU A 283 -20.58 -10.72 6.00
C LEU A 283 -21.90 -11.50 6.05
N GLU A 284 -22.61 -11.43 7.18
CA GLU A 284 -23.92 -12.06 7.37
C GLU A 284 -24.96 -11.52 6.38
N GLY A 285 -25.00 -10.21 6.16
CA GLY A 285 -25.88 -9.60 5.17
C GLY A 285 -25.57 -10.06 3.74
N ILE A 286 -24.30 -10.13 3.36
CA ILE A 286 -23.86 -10.68 2.05
C ILE A 286 -24.34 -12.12 1.87
N ILE A 287 -24.22 -12.95 2.90
CA ILE A 287 -24.63 -14.36 2.88
C ILE A 287 -26.16 -14.49 2.79
N GLN A 288 -26.90 -13.76 3.63
CA GLN A 288 -28.36 -13.79 3.69
C GLN A 288 -28.98 -13.37 2.35
N GLU A 289 -28.45 -12.32 1.75
CA GLU A 289 -28.92 -11.79 0.47
C GLU A 289 -28.34 -12.54 -0.74
N LYS A 290 -27.44 -13.50 -0.51
CA LYS A 290 -26.75 -14.29 -1.55
C LYS A 290 -26.07 -13.39 -2.60
N LEU A 291 -25.46 -12.29 -2.14
CA LEU A 291 -24.79 -11.35 -3.03
C LEU A 291 -23.55 -12.02 -3.64
N PRO A 292 -23.35 -11.95 -4.98
CA PRO A 292 -22.32 -12.71 -5.68
C PRO A 292 -20.94 -12.04 -5.59
N PHE A 293 -20.57 -11.57 -4.40
CA PHE A 293 -19.39 -10.76 -4.16
C PHE A 293 -18.13 -11.61 -3.97
N ARG A 294 -17.00 -11.04 -4.38
CA ARG A 294 -15.66 -11.55 -4.15
C ARG A 294 -14.91 -10.53 -3.30
N LEU A 295 -14.57 -10.96 -2.09
CA LEU A 295 -14.07 -10.08 -1.04
C LEU A 295 -12.56 -10.23 -0.85
N HIS A 296 -11.90 -9.10 -0.62
CA HIS A 296 -10.45 -9.01 -0.43
C HIS A 296 -10.12 -8.05 0.72
N ALA A 297 -9.05 -8.33 1.45
CA ALA A 297 -8.48 -7.42 2.44
C ALA A 297 -6.95 -7.41 2.26
N PRO A 298 -6.42 -6.67 1.27
CA PRO A 298 -5.02 -6.74 0.87
C PRO A 298 -4.06 -6.16 1.92
N GLU A 299 -4.53 -5.34 2.85
CA GLU A 299 -3.73 -4.76 3.94
C GLU A 299 -3.45 -5.75 5.08
N GLY A 300 -4.04 -6.94 5.04
CA GLY A 300 -3.89 -7.96 6.07
C GLY A 300 -4.98 -7.90 7.14
N LEU A 301 -5.05 -8.99 7.92
CA LEU A 301 -6.04 -9.17 8.97
C LEU A 301 -5.33 -9.55 10.26
N ASP A 302 -5.66 -8.85 11.34
CA ASP A 302 -5.03 -9.06 12.63
C ASP A 302 -5.17 -10.51 13.11
N VAL A 303 -4.03 -11.16 13.30
CA VAL A 303 -3.97 -12.59 13.64
C VAL A 303 -4.43 -12.86 15.07
N SER A 304 -4.30 -11.89 15.99
CA SER A 304 -4.77 -12.05 17.37
C SER A 304 -6.29 -12.16 17.40
N VAL A 305 -6.99 -11.32 16.64
CA VAL A 305 -8.45 -11.33 16.51
C VAL A 305 -8.95 -12.55 15.73
N LEU A 306 -8.32 -12.87 14.59
CA LEU A 306 -8.71 -14.06 13.83
C LEU A 306 -8.56 -15.35 14.67
N SER A 307 -7.51 -15.42 15.49
CA SER A 307 -7.25 -16.58 16.35
C SER A 307 -8.27 -16.76 17.49
N SER A 308 -9.14 -15.78 17.75
CA SER A 308 -10.11 -15.83 18.83
C SER A 308 -11.52 -16.28 18.41
N SER A 309 -11.84 -16.29 17.10
CA SER A 309 -13.19 -16.59 16.61
C SER A 309 -13.19 -17.44 15.33
N GLN A 310 -13.51 -18.73 15.46
CA GLN A 310 -13.67 -19.62 14.28
C GLN A 310 -14.86 -19.16 13.42
N ARG A 311 -15.96 -18.75 14.09
CA ARG A 311 -17.17 -18.24 13.44
C ARG A 311 -16.86 -17.08 12.49
N LEU A 312 -15.99 -16.15 12.86
CA LEU A 312 -15.62 -15.02 12.00
C LEU A 312 -15.01 -15.50 10.68
N ILE A 313 -14.09 -16.45 10.74
CA ILE A 313 -13.40 -16.98 9.56
C ILE A 313 -14.37 -17.80 8.69
N ASP A 314 -15.28 -18.55 9.32
CA ASP A 314 -16.32 -19.29 8.61
C ASP A 314 -17.26 -18.33 7.84
N LEU A 315 -17.65 -17.22 8.48
CA LEU A 315 -18.42 -16.14 7.83
C LEU A 315 -17.65 -15.53 6.67
N MET A 316 -16.35 -15.25 6.84
CA MET A 316 -15.52 -14.71 5.76
C MET A 316 -15.50 -15.64 4.54
N LYS A 317 -15.32 -16.95 4.77
CA LYS A 317 -15.36 -17.96 3.72
C LYS A 317 -16.72 -17.97 3.01
N ALA A 318 -17.80 -18.03 3.78
CA ALA A 318 -19.16 -18.11 3.26
C ALA A 318 -19.58 -16.85 2.48
N ALA A 319 -19.13 -15.66 2.92
CA ALA A 319 -19.39 -14.39 2.25
C ALA A 319 -18.52 -14.13 1.01
N GLY A 320 -17.62 -15.05 0.64
CA GLY A 320 -16.88 -14.97 -0.61
C GLY A 320 -15.48 -14.34 -0.50
N PHE A 321 -14.83 -14.36 0.67
CA PHE A 321 -13.40 -14.04 0.75
C PHE A 321 -12.57 -14.95 -0.15
N GLN A 322 -11.80 -14.34 -1.05
CA GLN A 322 -10.98 -15.08 -2.00
C GLN A 322 -9.67 -15.55 -1.38
N LYS A 323 -9.05 -14.68 -0.57
CA LYS A 323 -7.75 -14.90 0.05
C LYS A 323 -7.69 -14.29 1.44
N ILE A 324 -6.86 -14.88 2.30
CA ILE A 324 -6.57 -14.40 3.65
C ILE A 324 -5.11 -13.97 3.70
N TYR A 325 -4.85 -12.77 4.21
CA TYR A 325 -3.52 -12.21 4.39
C TYR A 325 -3.26 -12.04 5.89
N LEU A 326 -2.27 -12.76 6.42
CA LEU A 326 -1.97 -12.84 7.84
C LEU A 326 -0.62 -12.15 8.14
N PRO A 327 -0.60 -10.97 8.77
CA PRO A 327 0.65 -10.31 9.13
C PRO A 327 1.38 -11.10 10.23
N CYS A 328 2.36 -11.92 9.85
CA CYS A 328 3.28 -12.55 10.80
C CYS A 328 4.32 -11.51 11.24
N GLU A 329 4.87 -10.81 10.24
CA GLU A 329 5.97 -9.85 10.33
C GLU A 329 7.28 -10.51 10.73
N SER A 330 7.36 -11.04 11.95
CA SER A 330 8.52 -11.72 12.51
C SER A 330 8.09 -12.75 13.55
N ILE A 331 8.86 -13.83 13.72
CA ILE A 331 8.67 -14.79 14.83
C ILE A 331 9.48 -14.42 16.09
N ASP A 332 10.31 -13.37 16.03
CA ASP A 332 11.03 -12.86 17.19
C ASP A 332 10.12 -11.93 18.01
N GLU A 333 9.50 -12.49 19.04
CA GLU A 333 8.57 -11.77 19.90
C GLU A 333 9.23 -10.63 20.69
N GLN A 334 10.54 -10.74 20.99
CA GLN A 334 11.26 -9.65 21.66
C GLN A 334 11.46 -8.47 20.69
N PHE A 335 11.78 -8.77 19.43
CA PHE A 335 11.85 -7.76 18.39
C PHE A 335 10.49 -7.10 18.14
N LEU A 336 9.39 -7.86 18.07
CA LEU A 336 8.04 -7.32 17.95
C LEU A 336 7.66 -6.43 19.15
N CYS A 337 8.03 -6.81 20.38
CA CYS A 337 7.86 -5.97 21.56
C CYS A 337 8.58 -4.62 21.43
N ARG A 338 9.85 -4.61 20.96
CA ARG A 338 10.61 -3.36 20.71
C ARG A 338 9.96 -2.48 19.64
N MET A 339 9.17 -3.07 18.76
CA MET A 339 8.38 -2.41 17.73
C MET A 339 6.95 -2.08 18.18
N ASN A 340 6.62 -2.16 19.47
CA ASN A 340 5.29 -1.93 20.05
C ASN A 340 4.18 -2.82 19.46
N ARG A 341 4.51 -4.04 19.04
CA ARG A 341 3.59 -5.02 18.46
C ARG A 341 3.35 -6.23 19.39
N GLN A 342 3.45 -6.07 20.71
CA GLN A 342 3.30 -7.18 21.65
C GLN A 342 1.89 -7.82 21.73
N HIS A 343 0.87 -7.25 21.07
CA HIS A 343 -0.48 -7.83 21.01
C HIS A 343 -0.55 -9.07 20.08
N VAL A 344 0.43 -9.23 19.18
CA VAL A 344 0.55 -10.40 18.31
C VAL A 344 1.70 -11.29 18.80
N ARG A 345 1.41 -12.58 18.94
CA ARG A 345 2.38 -13.65 19.27
C ARG A 345 2.38 -14.71 18.18
N THR A 346 3.44 -15.50 18.12
CA THR A 346 3.59 -16.58 17.13
C THR A 346 2.44 -17.58 17.23
N GLU A 347 1.97 -17.87 18.45
CA GLU A 347 0.83 -18.75 18.67
C GLU A 347 -0.48 -18.24 18.07
N HIS A 348 -0.73 -16.92 18.07
CA HIS A 348 -1.92 -16.33 17.45
C HIS A 348 -1.91 -16.60 15.95
N PHE A 349 -0.75 -16.40 15.30
CA PHE A 349 -0.56 -16.70 13.89
C PHE A 349 -0.84 -18.18 13.58
N VAL A 350 -0.21 -19.11 14.30
CA VAL A 350 -0.43 -20.56 14.09
C VAL A 350 -1.89 -20.95 14.27
N LYS A 351 -2.54 -20.42 15.31
CA LYS A 351 -3.95 -20.71 15.60
C LYS A 351 -4.87 -20.15 14.50
N ALA A 352 -4.65 -18.91 14.04
CA ALA A 352 -5.38 -18.31 12.94
C ALA A 352 -5.25 -19.14 11.65
N VAL A 353 -4.03 -19.59 11.30
CA VAL A 353 -3.80 -20.45 10.11
C VAL A 353 -4.59 -21.75 10.20
N LYS A 354 -4.56 -22.44 11.35
CA LYS A 354 -5.35 -23.67 11.56
C LYS A 354 -6.85 -23.41 11.44
N MET A 355 -7.33 -22.25 11.88
CA MET A 355 -8.74 -21.86 11.76
C MET A 355 -9.13 -21.58 10.31
N CYS A 356 -8.26 -20.92 9.53
CA CYS A 356 -8.44 -20.76 8.09
C CYS A 356 -8.50 -22.10 7.36
N GLU A 357 -7.63 -23.05 7.70
CA GLU A 357 -7.65 -24.39 7.12
C GLU A 357 -8.97 -25.12 7.41
N ARG A 358 -9.44 -25.09 8.68
CA ARG A 358 -10.73 -25.68 9.06
C ARG A 358 -11.92 -25.06 8.34
N ALA A 359 -11.89 -23.75 8.09
CA ALA A 359 -12.92 -23.05 7.31
C ALA A 359 -12.86 -23.38 5.80
N GLY A 360 -11.87 -24.14 5.34
CA GLY A 360 -11.73 -24.53 3.93
C GLY A 360 -10.91 -23.56 3.08
N PHE A 361 -10.06 -22.72 3.68
CA PHE A 361 -8.98 -22.04 2.95
C PHE A 361 -7.80 -22.99 2.79
N ARG A 362 -7.50 -23.40 1.55
CA ARG A 362 -6.44 -24.38 1.27
C ARG A 362 -5.06 -23.77 1.50
N LEU A 363 -4.36 -24.27 2.52
CA LEU A 363 -2.95 -23.95 2.74
C LEU A 363 -2.09 -24.44 1.57
N ARG A 364 -0.91 -23.83 1.42
CA ARG A 364 0.06 -24.10 0.35
C ARG A 364 -0.48 -23.92 -1.08
N ASN A 365 -1.67 -23.35 -1.25
CA ASN A 365 -2.37 -23.16 -2.52
C ASN A 365 -2.75 -21.68 -2.74
N ARG A 366 -2.03 -20.74 -2.12
CA ARG A 366 -2.21 -19.28 -2.26
C ARG A 366 -3.62 -18.75 -1.92
N TYR A 367 -4.36 -19.46 -1.07
CA TYR A 367 -5.59 -18.95 -0.44
C TYR A 367 -5.32 -18.30 0.91
N VAL A 368 -4.24 -18.69 1.58
CA VAL A 368 -3.73 -18.07 2.79
C VAL A 368 -2.30 -17.63 2.49
N HIS A 369 -2.01 -16.38 2.80
CA HIS A 369 -0.71 -15.75 2.67
C HIS A 369 -0.30 -15.19 4.02
N ALA A 370 1.00 -15.09 4.23
CA ALA A 370 1.54 -14.46 5.42
C ALA A 370 2.57 -13.39 5.04
N PHE A 371 2.46 -12.22 5.68
CA PHE A 371 3.43 -11.15 5.51
C PHE A 371 4.66 -11.40 6.37
N VAL A 372 5.82 -11.22 5.76
CA VAL A 372 7.12 -11.19 6.44
C VAL A 372 7.71 -9.81 6.14
N LEU A 373 7.79 -9.00 7.19
CA LEU A 373 8.39 -7.67 7.13
C LEU A 373 9.89 -7.82 7.35
N TYR A 374 10.68 -7.19 6.49
CA TYR A 374 12.14 -7.25 6.59
C TYR A 374 12.79 -5.95 6.13
N GLY A 375 14.00 -5.69 6.63
CA GLY A 375 14.75 -4.47 6.37
C GLY A 375 14.50 -3.37 7.39
N LEU A 376 13.90 -3.72 8.55
CA LEU A 376 13.87 -2.83 9.70
C LEU A 376 15.30 -2.58 10.21
N PRO A 377 15.57 -1.43 10.84
CA PRO A 377 16.87 -1.16 11.41
C PRO A 377 17.15 -2.13 12.58
N GLU A 378 18.41 -2.57 12.68
CA GLU A 378 18.92 -3.53 13.67
C GLU A 378 18.33 -4.95 13.55
N GLU A 379 17.60 -5.25 12.47
CA GLU A 379 17.04 -6.58 12.24
C GLU A 379 18.13 -7.57 11.78
N LYS A 380 18.07 -8.79 12.33
CA LYS A 380 19.03 -9.86 12.01
C LYS A 380 18.55 -10.69 10.85
N ILE A 381 19.43 -10.94 9.87
CA ILE A 381 19.16 -11.79 8.71
C ILE A 381 18.76 -13.18 9.18
N ASP A 382 19.42 -13.72 10.21
CA ASP A 382 19.06 -15.01 10.82
C ASP A 382 17.59 -15.06 11.28
N THR A 383 17.11 -14.01 11.94
CA THR A 383 15.70 -13.90 12.38
C THR A 383 14.75 -13.84 11.19
N VAL A 384 15.10 -13.11 10.13
CA VAL A 384 14.28 -13.04 8.91
C VAL A 384 14.24 -14.41 8.22
N VAL A 385 15.37 -15.10 8.07
CA VAL A 385 15.44 -16.45 7.48
C VAL A 385 14.61 -17.45 8.30
N LYS A 386 14.73 -17.42 9.63
CA LYS A 386 13.91 -18.25 10.53
C LYS A 386 12.42 -17.98 10.35
N THR A 387 12.03 -16.71 10.26
CA THR A 387 10.64 -16.30 9.98
C THR A 387 10.17 -16.83 8.63
N ILE A 388 10.96 -16.68 7.56
CA ILE A 388 10.65 -17.19 6.22
C ILE A 388 10.42 -18.71 6.24
N ILE A 389 11.32 -19.47 6.84
CA ILE A 389 11.22 -20.94 6.92
C ILE A 389 9.98 -21.34 7.72
N PHE A 390 9.75 -20.70 8.87
CA PHE A 390 8.58 -20.95 9.71
C PHE A 390 7.26 -20.69 8.96
N VAL A 391 7.13 -19.51 8.33
CA VAL A 391 5.92 -19.15 7.58
C VAL A 391 5.71 -20.07 6.38
N SER A 392 6.78 -20.42 5.66
CA SER A 392 6.71 -21.41 4.59
C SER A 392 6.22 -22.77 5.08
N GLU A 393 6.62 -23.19 6.28
CA GLU A 393 6.18 -24.45 6.85
C GLU A 393 4.71 -24.42 7.28
N ILE A 394 4.26 -23.33 7.89
CA ILE A 394 2.90 -23.22 8.42
C ILE A 394 1.86 -22.93 7.32
N VAL A 395 2.20 -22.06 6.37
CA VAL A 395 1.24 -21.56 5.35
C VAL A 395 1.60 -22.03 3.95
N GLY A 396 2.90 -22.11 3.63
CA GLY A 396 3.42 -22.38 2.28
C GLY A 396 3.16 -21.26 1.28
N SER A 397 2.82 -20.06 1.75
CA SER A 397 2.84 -18.85 0.93
C SER A 397 3.20 -17.63 1.76
N ILE A 398 4.28 -16.97 1.34
CA ILE A 398 4.87 -15.78 1.97
C ILE A 398 4.66 -14.59 1.03
N ILE A 399 4.43 -13.41 1.57
CA ILE A 399 4.51 -12.16 0.82
C ILE A 399 5.62 -11.31 1.46
N PRO A 400 6.68 -10.99 0.70
CA PRO A 400 7.77 -10.15 1.18
C PRO A 400 7.27 -8.71 1.35
N MET A 401 7.40 -8.15 2.55
CA MET A 401 7.11 -6.76 2.85
C MET A 401 8.42 -6.05 3.16
N LEU A 402 8.89 -5.18 2.27
CA LEU A 402 10.08 -4.38 2.54
C LEU A 402 9.73 -3.20 3.44
N PHE A 403 10.51 -3.00 4.49
CA PHE A 403 10.29 -1.88 5.39
C PHE A 403 10.60 -0.55 4.71
N THR A 404 9.66 0.38 4.86
CA THR A 404 9.81 1.78 4.44
C THR A 404 9.79 2.65 5.70
N PRO A 405 10.85 3.43 6.01
CA PRO A 405 10.83 4.44 7.06
C PRO A 405 9.83 5.54 6.72
N VAL A 406 8.59 5.37 7.17
CA VAL A 406 7.54 6.35 6.93
C VAL A 406 7.76 7.56 7.83
N PRO A 407 7.84 8.79 7.27
CA PRO A 407 7.92 10.02 8.06
C PRO A 407 6.86 10.10 9.15
N ALA A 408 7.23 10.73 10.27
CA ALA A 408 6.43 10.87 11.49
C ALA A 408 6.22 9.59 12.33
N THR A 409 6.64 8.40 11.87
CA THR A 409 6.62 7.18 12.71
C THR A 409 7.68 7.19 13.80
N GLN A 410 7.51 6.37 14.85
CA GLN A 410 8.49 6.29 15.95
C GLN A 410 9.85 5.79 15.46
N VAL A 411 9.86 4.82 14.53
CA VAL A 411 11.11 4.35 13.90
C VAL A 411 11.77 5.48 13.11
N TYR A 412 11.02 6.21 12.30
CA TYR A 412 11.57 7.37 11.58
C TYR A 412 12.18 8.41 12.53
N GLN A 413 11.48 8.76 13.61
CA GLN A 413 11.99 9.74 14.58
C GLN A 413 13.27 9.27 15.29
N ARG A 414 13.35 7.98 15.64
CA ARG A 414 14.55 7.38 16.25
C ARG A 414 15.77 7.50 15.32
N TYR A 415 15.55 7.39 14.02
CA TYR A 415 16.60 7.39 12.99
C TYR A 415 16.70 8.70 12.21
N LEU A 416 16.05 9.77 12.66
CA LEU A 416 16.05 11.06 11.98
C LEU A 416 17.47 11.65 11.79
N PRO A 417 18.42 11.56 12.75
CA PRO A 417 19.78 12.03 12.52
C PRO A 417 20.47 11.33 11.34
N TYR A 418 20.35 10.00 11.24
CA TYR A 418 20.90 9.19 10.14
C TYR A 418 20.29 9.58 8.79
N ILE A 419 18.98 9.83 8.77
CA ILE A 419 18.23 10.26 7.58
C ILE A 419 18.65 11.66 7.13
N LYS A 420 18.80 12.60 8.08
CA LYS A 420 19.20 13.99 7.80
C LYS A 420 20.63 14.12 7.28
N GLU A 421 21.55 13.36 7.84
CA GLU A 421 22.96 13.33 7.37
C GLU A 421 23.06 13.01 5.87
N ARG A 422 22.11 12.21 5.35
CA ARG A 422 22.03 11.81 3.94
C ARG A 422 21.12 12.71 3.08
N GLY A 423 20.48 13.72 3.68
CA GLY A 423 19.51 14.59 3.00
C GLY A 423 18.18 13.92 2.64
N TRP A 424 17.90 12.73 3.17
CA TRP A 424 16.70 11.95 2.86
C TRP A 424 15.45 12.44 3.58
N ASP A 425 15.57 13.44 4.47
CA ASP A 425 14.44 14.19 5.01
C ASP A 425 13.86 15.20 3.99
N LYS A 426 14.63 15.52 2.94
CA LYS A 426 14.21 16.33 1.78
C LYS A 426 14.00 15.47 0.53
N ASP A 427 14.85 14.47 0.31
CA ASP A 427 14.59 13.49 -0.75
C ASP A 427 13.88 12.26 -0.18
N LEU A 428 12.57 12.42 0.04
CA LEU A 428 11.76 11.34 0.62
C LEU A 428 11.68 10.10 -0.28
N HIS A 429 12.10 10.18 -1.56
CA HIS A 429 12.13 9.00 -2.43
C HIS A 429 13.11 7.95 -1.93
N MET A 430 14.22 8.40 -1.33
CA MET A 430 15.25 7.53 -0.75
C MET A 430 14.76 6.72 0.46
N LEU A 431 13.60 7.07 1.02
CA LEU A 431 12.95 6.30 2.08
C LEU A 431 12.13 5.11 1.55
N ASN A 432 12.00 4.94 0.23
CA ASN A 432 11.33 3.80 -0.38
C ASN A 432 12.03 2.50 0.03
N GLY A 433 11.31 1.54 0.62
CA GLY A 433 11.88 0.29 1.10
C GLY A 433 12.61 -0.53 0.03
N LYS A 434 12.30 -0.34 -1.25
CA LYS A 434 13.00 -0.97 -2.39
C LYS A 434 14.43 -0.45 -2.58
N LEU A 435 14.76 0.68 -1.97
CA LEU A 435 16.09 1.28 -1.98
C LEU A 435 16.92 0.90 -0.75
N TYR A 436 16.38 0.06 0.15
CA TYR A 436 17.03 -0.42 1.37
C TYR A 436 17.65 0.72 2.23
N PRO A 437 16.85 1.67 2.73
CA PRO A 437 17.36 2.85 3.42
C PRO A 437 18.19 2.55 4.68
N PHE A 438 18.03 1.36 5.30
CA PHE A 438 18.82 0.95 6.47
C PHE A 438 19.92 -0.07 6.14
N LEU A 439 20.24 -0.29 4.86
CA LEU A 439 21.25 -1.27 4.45
C LEU A 439 22.61 -1.05 5.13
N GLU A 440 23.06 0.20 5.28
CA GLU A 440 24.33 0.52 5.92
C GLU A 440 24.34 0.21 7.43
N LEU A 441 23.21 0.37 8.11
CA LEU A 441 23.09 0.08 9.55
C LEU A 441 22.91 -1.41 9.84
N ASN A 442 22.26 -2.13 8.93
CA ASN A 442 21.97 -3.54 9.11
C ASN A 442 23.17 -4.42 8.74
N GLU A 443 23.14 -5.67 9.16
CA GLU A 443 24.10 -6.67 8.71
C GLU A 443 23.81 -7.14 7.27
N GLY A 444 24.80 -7.78 6.66
CA GLY A 444 24.73 -8.35 5.31
C GLY A 444 24.95 -7.36 4.18
N SER A 445 25.02 -7.88 2.98
CA SER A 445 25.24 -7.14 1.74
C SER A 445 23.93 -6.88 0.98
N VAL A 446 24.00 -6.16 -0.14
CA VAL A 446 22.85 -5.98 -1.02
C VAL A 446 22.33 -7.33 -1.53
N SER A 447 23.23 -8.27 -1.86
CA SER A 447 22.84 -9.59 -2.33
C SER A 447 22.10 -10.39 -1.26
N ASP A 448 22.43 -10.25 0.02
CA ASP A 448 21.70 -10.95 1.08
C ASP A 448 20.22 -10.56 1.11
N TYR A 449 19.90 -9.26 0.98
CA TYR A 449 18.51 -8.79 0.94
C TYR A 449 17.77 -9.25 -0.32
N ILE A 450 18.46 -9.26 -1.46
CA ILE A 450 17.91 -9.80 -2.70
C ILE A 450 17.65 -11.31 -2.54
N ASP A 451 18.56 -12.03 -1.89
CA ASP A 451 18.46 -13.48 -1.67
C ASP A 451 17.37 -13.84 -0.67
N LEU A 452 17.09 -13.01 0.33
CA LEU A 452 15.89 -13.14 1.17
C LEU A 452 14.62 -13.11 0.31
N GLN A 453 14.54 -12.16 -0.64
CA GLN A 453 13.41 -12.06 -1.56
C GLN A 453 13.33 -13.27 -2.52
N ARG A 454 14.46 -13.68 -3.11
CA ARG A 454 14.55 -14.86 -3.97
C ARG A 454 14.14 -16.14 -3.22
N LEU A 455 14.58 -16.30 -1.97
CA LEU A 455 14.21 -17.42 -1.11
C LEU A 455 12.69 -17.47 -0.91
N MET A 456 12.07 -16.34 -0.57
CA MET A 456 10.61 -16.26 -0.43
C MET A 456 9.88 -16.62 -1.74
N PHE A 457 10.35 -16.12 -2.88
CA PHE A 457 9.76 -16.45 -4.19
C PHE A 457 9.96 -17.92 -4.59
N MET A 458 11.13 -18.49 -4.30
CA MET A 458 11.41 -19.91 -4.52
C MET A 458 10.46 -20.77 -3.68
N LEU A 459 10.31 -20.47 -2.38
CA LEU A 459 9.41 -21.20 -1.48
C LEU A 459 7.93 -21.05 -1.87
N ASN A 460 7.56 -19.93 -2.49
CA ASN A 460 6.24 -19.69 -3.07
C ASN A 460 5.98 -20.39 -4.41
N SER A 461 6.98 -21.07 -4.97
CA SER A 461 6.83 -21.77 -6.25
C SER A 461 5.94 -22.98 -6.07
N ASN A 462 4.93 -23.10 -6.95
CA ASN A 462 3.93 -24.14 -6.87
C ASN A 462 4.12 -25.17 -7.99
N TYR A 463 4.00 -26.45 -7.65
CA TYR A 463 3.80 -27.53 -8.62
C TYR A 463 2.44 -28.18 -8.37
N ARG A 464 1.62 -28.34 -9.42
CA ARG A 464 0.23 -28.82 -9.31
C ARG A 464 -0.54 -28.15 -8.17
N THR A 465 -0.43 -26.81 -8.09
CA THR A 465 -1.10 -25.94 -7.10
C THR A 465 -0.61 -26.00 -5.64
N ARG A 466 0.47 -26.73 -5.33
CA ARG A 466 1.04 -26.76 -3.97
C ARG A 466 2.52 -26.37 -3.95
N SER A 467 2.94 -25.65 -2.91
CA SER A 467 4.35 -25.42 -2.59
C SER A 467 4.95 -26.60 -1.82
N PHE A 468 6.28 -26.74 -1.88
CA PHE A 468 7.01 -27.77 -1.15
C PHE A 468 6.90 -27.59 0.37
N GLN A 469 6.73 -28.69 1.11
CA GLN A 469 6.69 -28.68 2.57
C GLN A 469 8.03 -29.17 3.12
N LEU A 470 8.79 -28.25 3.73
CA LEU A 470 10.15 -28.48 4.21
C LEU A 470 10.16 -29.53 5.32
N PHE A 471 9.22 -29.46 6.26
CA PHE A 471 9.09 -30.38 7.40
C PHE A 471 8.00 -31.44 7.19
N GLY A 472 7.63 -31.72 5.94
CA GLY A 472 6.64 -32.75 5.60
C GLY A 472 7.16 -34.18 5.82
N ASN A 473 6.23 -35.14 5.72
CA ASN A 473 6.49 -36.58 5.93
C ASN A 473 6.80 -37.33 4.63
N THR A 474 7.06 -36.61 3.52
CA THR A 474 7.45 -37.27 2.27
C THR A 474 8.91 -37.69 2.34
N ARG A 475 9.28 -38.75 1.62
CA ARG A 475 10.68 -39.18 1.50
C ARG A 475 11.60 -38.06 1.01
N VAL A 476 11.11 -37.20 0.10
CA VAL A 476 11.86 -36.05 -0.40
C VAL A 476 12.09 -35.02 0.70
N SER A 477 11.07 -34.70 1.50
CA SER A 477 11.19 -33.76 2.63
C SER A 477 12.16 -34.28 3.70
N GLU A 478 12.07 -35.56 4.06
CA GLU A 478 13.01 -36.20 4.99
C GLU A 478 14.47 -36.15 4.50
N LEU A 479 14.70 -36.58 3.25
CA LEU A 479 16.03 -36.56 2.66
C LEU A 479 16.55 -35.14 2.50
N PHE A 480 15.70 -34.16 2.17
CA PHE A 480 16.09 -32.75 2.10
C PHE A 480 16.64 -32.27 3.44
N ARG A 481 15.89 -32.46 4.53
CA ARG A 481 16.33 -32.07 5.89
C ARG A 481 17.60 -32.82 6.29
N ARG A 482 17.67 -34.12 6.01
CA ARG A 482 18.86 -34.92 6.30
C ARG A 482 20.08 -34.38 5.57
N ASN A 483 19.99 -34.08 4.28
CA ASN A 483 21.13 -33.55 3.50
C ASN A 483 21.53 -32.12 3.91
N LEU A 484 20.62 -31.33 4.48
CA LEU A 484 20.98 -30.04 5.09
C LEU A 484 21.80 -30.21 6.38
N ASN A 485 21.58 -31.29 7.13
CA ASN A 485 22.26 -31.56 8.40
C ASN A 485 23.52 -32.45 8.25
N ASP A 486 23.49 -33.45 7.37
CA ASP A 486 24.50 -34.51 7.23
C ASP A 486 25.55 -34.21 6.13
N ASP A 487 26.38 -33.19 6.35
CA ASP A 487 27.64 -32.92 5.64
C ASP A 487 27.60 -33.04 4.10
N PHE A 488 26.47 -32.70 3.45
CA PHE A 488 26.46 -32.38 2.01
C PHE A 488 27.44 -31.21 1.71
N GLY A 489 27.75 -30.41 2.73
CA GLY A 489 28.86 -29.47 2.74
C GLY A 489 30.19 -30.08 2.28
N SER A 490 30.54 -31.30 2.70
CA SER A 490 31.75 -32.00 2.23
C SER A 490 31.74 -32.31 0.73
N VAL A 491 30.57 -32.60 0.15
CA VAL A 491 30.42 -32.84 -1.29
C VAL A 491 30.68 -31.54 -2.06
N ILE A 492 30.08 -30.44 -1.62
CA ILE A 492 30.29 -29.11 -2.22
C ILE A 492 31.74 -28.66 -2.06
N LYS A 493 32.34 -28.85 -0.89
CA LYS A 493 33.77 -28.53 -0.64
C LYS A 493 34.69 -29.32 -1.58
N ARG A 494 34.50 -30.64 -1.71
CA ARG A 494 35.29 -31.48 -2.64
C ARG A 494 35.14 -31.05 -4.10
N TYR A 495 33.94 -30.67 -4.53
CA TYR A 495 33.71 -30.17 -5.87
C TYR A 495 34.48 -28.87 -6.12
N LYS A 496 34.36 -27.88 -5.23
CA LYS A 496 35.07 -26.59 -5.36
C LYS A 496 36.59 -26.73 -5.39
N GLN A 497 37.14 -27.67 -4.62
CA GLN A 497 38.58 -27.96 -4.63
C GLN A 497 39.06 -28.56 -5.96
N ARG A 498 38.24 -29.36 -6.65
CA ARG A 498 38.60 -29.92 -7.96
C ARG A 498 38.52 -28.92 -9.10
N THR A 499 37.72 -27.86 -8.97
CA THR A 499 37.55 -26.81 -9.99
C THR A 499 38.48 -25.60 -9.79
N ALA A 500 39.23 -25.56 -8.68
CA ALA A 500 40.21 -24.50 -8.38
C ALA A 500 41.65 -24.88 -8.80
N ASN A 501 41.86 -26.14 -9.19
CA ASN A 501 43.04 -26.63 -9.92
C ASN A 501 42.69 -26.72 -11.40
#